data_AF-A0A7L2CVZ5-F1
#
_entry.id   AF-A0A7L2CVZ5-F1
#
_cell.length_a   1.000
_cell.length_b   1.000
_cell.length_c   1.000
_cell.angle_alpha   90.00
_cell.angle_beta   90.00
_cell.angle_gamma   90.00
#
_symmetry.space_group_name_H-M   'P 1'
#
loop_
_entity.id
_entity.type
_entity.pdbx_description
1 polymer ?
#
loop_
_entity_poly.entity_id
_entity_poly.type
_entity_poly.pdbx_seq_one_letter_code
_entity_poly.pdbx_strand_id
1 'polypeptide(L)'
;VTFSDAVSATEPCRPCTQCGGLQSMLAPCVESDDAVCVCAYGYFQDEASGSCRACGVCEVGFGLMFSCKGSQDTVCEECPEGTFSSEANFVDPCLPCTTCEDNEVLLRECTATADAECRALHPRWTTPAPFLEGSESPEVATREPLSTEGVASTAGDVATTVMGSSQPVVTHGGSDNLIPVYCSILAAVVVGLVAYIAFKR
;
A
#
# COMPACT_ATOMS: atom_id res chain seq x y z
N VAL A 1 -0.58 34.37 27.62
CA VAL A 1 -0.18 33.13 28.34
C VAL A 1 1.31 33.22 28.65
N THR A 2 1.74 32.76 29.82
CA THR A 2 3.12 32.89 30.32
C THR A 2 3.58 31.61 30.99
N PHE A 3 4.87 31.33 31.01
CA PHE A 3 5.50 30.15 31.63
C PHE A 3 6.77 30.54 32.42
N SER A 4 7.24 29.65 33.28
CA SER A 4 8.54 29.74 33.96
C SER A 4 9.15 28.36 34.15
N ASP A 5 10.33 28.16 33.60
CA ASP A 5 11.18 26.96 33.75
C ASP A 5 11.88 26.90 35.12
N ALA A 6 11.88 28.00 35.86
CA ALA A 6 12.46 28.10 37.20
C ALA A 6 11.40 28.05 38.30
N VAL A 7 11.68 27.28 39.36
CA VAL A 7 10.87 27.26 40.59
C VAL A 7 11.29 28.42 41.48
N SER A 8 10.70 29.59 41.24
CA SER A 8 11.03 30.83 41.94
C SER A 8 9.77 31.64 42.25
N ALA A 9 9.71 32.20 43.46
CA ALA A 9 8.60 33.06 43.88
C ALA A 9 8.80 34.54 43.49
N THR A 10 9.99 34.90 43.01
CA THR A 10 10.36 36.29 42.70
C THR A 10 10.69 36.51 41.23
N GLU A 11 11.01 35.46 40.48
CA GLU A 11 11.29 35.61 39.05
C GLU A 11 9.99 35.77 38.26
N PRO A 12 9.94 36.73 37.32
CA PRO A 12 8.77 36.94 36.49
C PRO A 12 8.63 35.84 35.44
N CYS A 13 7.39 35.42 35.18
CA CYS A 13 7.09 34.50 34.10
C CYS A 13 7.39 35.14 32.73
N ARG A 14 7.86 34.33 31.78
CA ARG A 14 8.13 34.73 30.40
C ARG A 14 6.87 34.57 29.56
N PRO A 15 6.65 35.40 28.52
CA PRO A 15 5.57 35.17 27.57
C PRO A 15 5.81 33.87 26.78
N CYS A 16 4.75 33.10 26.52
CA CYS A 16 4.88 31.88 25.72
C CYS A 16 5.25 32.20 24.26
N THR A 17 6.04 31.31 23.66
CA THR A 17 6.28 31.28 22.22
C THR A 17 4.98 31.00 21.47
N GLN A 18 4.75 31.72 20.37
CA GLN A 18 3.58 31.52 19.51
C GLN A 18 4.00 30.85 18.20
N CYS A 19 3.60 29.60 18.02
CA CYS A 19 3.85 28.88 16.77
C CYS A 19 2.99 29.51 15.65
N GLY A 20 3.65 30.01 14.60
CA GLY A 20 3.00 30.66 13.47
C GLY A 20 3.72 30.40 12.16
N GLY A 21 3.09 30.78 11.05
CA GLY A 21 3.62 30.53 9.71
C GLY A 21 3.59 29.04 9.34
N LEU A 22 4.75 28.47 9.01
CA LEU A 22 4.93 27.06 8.64
C LEU A 22 5.23 26.14 9.83
N GLN A 23 4.99 26.61 11.05
CA GLN A 23 5.21 25.85 12.27
C GLN A 23 3.88 25.44 12.91
N SER A 24 3.87 24.26 13.50
CA SER A 24 2.79 23.70 14.30
C SER A 24 3.24 23.46 15.73
N MET A 25 2.29 23.49 16.66
CA MET A 25 2.55 23.26 18.07
C MET A 25 2.67 21.75 18.33
N LEU A 26 3.86 21.30 18.73
CA LEU A 26 4.10 19.92 19.17
C LEU A 26 3.70 19.73 20.64
N ALA A 27 4.04 20.69 21.48
CA ALA A 27 3.67 20.71 22.89
C ALA A 27 3.10 22.09 23.26
N PRO A 28 1.99 22.16 24.01
CA PRO A 28 1.40 23.42 24.41
C PRO A 28 2.23 24.12 25.47
N CYS A 29 2.14 25.45 25.51
CA CYS A 29 2.67 26.21 26.63
C CYS A 29 1.87 25.93 27.90
N VAL A 30 2.56 25.59 28.98
CA VAL A 30 2.01 25.38 30.31
C VAL A 30 2.75 26.27 31.32
N GLU A 31 2.38 26.23 32.60
CA GLU A 31 3.00 27.13 33.58
C GLU A 31 4.51 26.88 33.78
N SER A 32 4.96 25.63 33.61
CA SER A 32 6.35 25.21 33.79
C SER A 32 7.20 25.22 32.51
N ASP A 33 6.58 25.16 31.34
CA ASP A 33 7.27 24.88 30.08
C ASP A 33 6.70 25.72 28.95
N ASP A 34 7.57 26.18 28.06
CA ASP A 34 7.17 26.91 26.87
C ASP A 34 6.48 26.00 25.84
N ALA A 35 5.77 26.61 24.90
CA ALA A 35 5.32 25.90 23.71
C ALA A 35 6.51 25.41 22.88
N VAL A 36 6.43 24.16 22.42
CA VAL A 36 7.41 23.60 21.47
C VAL A 36 6.82 23.69 20.06
N CYS A 37 7.49 24.46 19.20
CA CYS A 37 7.10 24.61 17.80
C CYS A 37 7.98 23.74 16.90
N VAL A 38 7.36 23.04 15.95
CA VAL A 38 8.02 22.24 14.92
C VAL A 38 7.45 22.58 13.56
N CYS A 39 8.16 22.26 12.47
CA CYS A 39 7.59 22.45 11.14
C CYS A 39 6.28 21.67 10.99
N ALA A 40 5.30 22.28 10.32
CA ALA A 40 4.00 21.67 10.07
C ALA A 40 4.14 20.40 9.21
N TYR A 41 3.10 19.57 9.19
CA TYR A 41 3.07 18.40 8.33
C TYR A 41 3.30 18.78 6.85
N GLY A 42 4.16 18.04 6.16
CA GLY A 42 4.62 18.39 4.81
C GLY A 42 5.78 19.39 4.79
N TYR A 43 6.38 19.71 5.94
CA TYR A 43 7.57 20.55 6.04
C TYR A 43 8.64 19.98 6.99
N PHE A 44 9.91 20.17 6.66
CA PHE A 44 11.07 19.90 7.53
C PHE A 44 11.85 21.19 7.82
N GLN A 45 12.63 21.18 8.89
CA GLN A 45 13.53 22.27 9.26
C GLN A 45 14.84 22.13 8.47
N ASP A 46 15.09 23.05 7.56
CA ASP A 46 16.34 23.09 6.81
C ASP A 46 17.48 23.59 7.71
N GLU A 47 18.47 22.75 7.99
CA GLU A 47 19.62 23.06 8.86
C GLU A 47 20.42 24.28 8.37
N ALA A 48 20.48 24.51 7.05
CA ALA A 48 21.25 25.60 6.47
C ALA A 48 20.58 26.97 6.67
N SER A 49 19.25 27.05 6.61
CA SER A 49 18.49 28.30 6.73
C SER A 49 17.71 28.45 8.05
N GLY A 50 17.65 27.41 8.88
CA GLY A 50 16.85 27.35 10.11
C GLY A 50 15.34 27.46 9.88
N SER A 51 14.90 27.41 8.61
CA SER A 51 13.53 27.69 8.20
C SER A 51 12.80 26.42 7.77
N CYS A 52 11.48 26.40 7.91
CA CYS A 52 10.67 25.28 7.43
C CYS A 52 10.58 25.28 5.90
N ARG A 53 10.98 24.17 5.27
CA ARG A 53 10.87 23.93 3.83
C ARG A 53 9.92 22.77 3.54
N ALA A 54 9.27 22.82 2.40
CA ALA A 54 8.37 21.76 1.98
C ALA A 54 9.17 20.46 1.77
N CYS A 55 8.58 19.34 2.16
CA CYS A 55 9.15 18.02 1.93
C CYS A 55 9.32 17.75 0.43
N GLY A 56 10.41 17.09 0.06
CA GLY A 56 10.61 16.53 -1.27
C GLY A 56 9.54 15.50 -1.61
N VAL A 57 9.19 15.43 -2.88
CA VAL A 57 8.24 14.45 -3.42
C VAL A 57 9.02 13.33 -4.10
N CYS A 58 8.63 12.09 -3.84
CA CYS A 58 9.06 10.93 -4.60
C CYS A 58 8.23 10.87 -5.89
N GLU A 59 8.89 10.93 -7.02
CA GLU A 59 8.25 10.84 -8.33
C GLU A 59 7.76 9.42 -8.64
N VAL A 60 6.94 9.27 -9.68
CA VAL A 60 6.51 7.94 -10.14
C VAL A 60 7.72 7.03 -10.42
N GLY A 61 7.64 5.77 -10.01
CA GLY A 61 8.79 4.86 -10.04
C GLY A 61 9.69 4.92 -8.80
N PHE A 62 9.48 5.90 -7.92
CA PHE A 62 10.19 6.04 -6.66
C PHE A 62 9.21 6.02 -5.49
N GLY A 63 9.65 5.45 -4.38
CA GLY A 63 8.88 5.39 -3.13
C GLY A 63 9.63 5.98 -1.96
N LEU A 64 8.89 6.30 -0.91
CA LEU A 64 9.45 6.79 0.35
C LEU A 64 10.33 5.73 1.03
N MET A 65 11.61 6.08 1.24
CA MET A 65 12.54 5.32 2.08
C MET A 65 12.63 5.92 3.50
N PHE A 66 12.81 7.25 3.59
CA PHE A 66 12.81 7.96 4.88
C PHE A 66 11.84 9.14 4.86
N SER A 67 10.96 9.17 5.87
CA SER A 67 9.94 10.20 6.04
C SER A 67 10.56 11.57 6.31
N CYS A 68 10.02 12.60 5.65
CA CYS A 68 10.27 13.98 5.99
C CYS A 68 9.84 14.29 7.43
N LYS A 69 10.79 14.56 8.32
CA LYS A 69 10.53 14.83 9.74
C LYS A 69 11.69 15.55 10.42
N GLY A 70 11.36 16.49 11.31
CA GLY A 70 12.37 17.21 12.08
C GLY A 70 13.23 18.03 11.13
N SER A 71 14.49 17.66 10.98
CA SER A 71 15.42 18.27 10.03
C SER A 71 15.83 17.38 8.86
N GLN A 72 15.19 16.21 8.71
CA GLN A 72 15.36 15.33 7.57
C GLN A 72 14.29 15.62 6.51
N ASP A 73 14.74 15.87 5.28
CA ASP A 73 13.88 15.88 4.10
C ASP A 73 13.50 14.46 3.68
N THR A 74 12.47 14.33 2.86
CA THR A 74 12.09 13.08 2.20
C THR A 74 13.29 12.46 1.50
N VAL A 75 13.53 11.18 1.75
CA VAL A 75 14.48 10.38 0.97
C VAL A 75 13.70 9.32 0.22
N CYS A 76 13.89 9.29 -1.09
CA CYS A 76 13.23 8.37 -2.00
C CYS A 76 14.19 7.28 -2.47
N GLU A 77 13.65 6.10 -2.75
CA GLU A 77 14.35 5.01 -3.42
C GLU A 77 13.64 4.63 -4.72
N GLU A 78 14.38 4.09 -5.69
CA GLU A 78 13.80 3.49 -6.89
C GLU A 78 13.08 2.20 -6.48
N CYS A 79 11.90 1.96 -7.04
CA CYS A 79 11.13 0.79 -6.66
C CYS A 79 11.83 -0.52 -7.08
N PRO A 80 12.15 -1.41 -6.13
CA PRO A 80 12.77 -2.70 -6.44
C PRO A 80 11.81 -3.60 -7.23
N GLU A 81 12.38 -4.65 -7.85
CA GLU A 81 11.60 -5.64 -8.58
C GLU A 81 10.47 -6.23 -7.72
N GLY A 82 9.27 -6.32 -8.31
CA GLY A 82 8.07 -6.76 -7.61
C GLY A 82 7.36 -5.65 -6.81
N THR A 83 7.77 -4.38 -6.96
CA THR A 83 7.07 -3.22 -6.39
C THR A 83 6.87 -2.10 -7.41
N PHE A 84 5.94 -1.19 -7.12
CA PHE A 84 5.62 -0.03 -7.96
C PHE A 84 5.21 1.20 -7.15
N SER A 85 5.31 2.37 -7.75
CA SER A 85 4.77 3.65 -7.27
C SER A 85 4.18 4.42 -8.44
N SER A 86 2.86 4.58 -8.45
CA SER A 86 2.12 5.22 -9.55
C SER A 86 1.78 6.69 -9.33
N GLU A 87 2.05 7.22 -8.13
CA GLU A 87 1.71 8.59 -7.76
C GLU A 87 2.92 9.32 -7.19
N ALA A 88 3.08 10.59 -7.55
CA ALA A 88 4.14 11.42 -7.02
C ALA A 88 3.70 12.03 -5.68
N ASN A 89 4.29 11.58 -4.57
CA ASN A 89 3.99 12.12 -3.24
C ASN A 89 5.18 11.95 -2.26
N PHE A 90 5.06 12.46 -1.03
CA PHE A 90 6.13 12.44 -0.03
C PHE A 90 5.89 11.43 1.12
N VAL A 91 4.89 10.55 0.96
CA VAL A 91 4.35 9.72 2.06
C VAL A 91 4.32 8.23 1.75
N ASP A 92 4.15 7.87 0.47
CA ASP A 92 3.91 6.50 0.06
C ASP A 92 5.22 5.79 -0.27
N PRO A 93 5.48 4.61 0.31
CA PRO A 93 6.57 3.75 -0.10
C PRO A 93 6.24 3.03 -1.42
N CYS A 94 7.20 2.31 -1.98
CA CYS A 94 6.91 1.41 -3.09
C CYS A 94 5.95 0.31 -2.63
N LEU A 95 4.86 0.15 -3.37
CA LEU A 95 3.80 -0.81 -3.09
C LEU A 95 4.09 -2.14 -3.76
N PRO A 96 3.78 -3.29 -3.13
CA PRO A 96 3.96 -4.58 -3.77
C PRO A 96 3.05 -4.72 -5.00
N CYS A 97 3.58 -5.32 -6.05
CA CYS A 97 2.81 -5.63 -7.25
C CYS A 97 1.71 -6.66 -6.96
N THR A 98 0.56 -6.48 -7.60
CA THR A 98 -0.52 -7.47 -7.64
C THR A 98 -0.02 -8.74 -8.35
N THR A 99 -0.34 -9.91 -7.80
CA THR A 99 -0.11 -11.20 -8.44
C THR A 99 -1.46 -11.80 -8.84
N CYS A 100 -1.62 -12.20 -10.10
CA CYS A 100 -2.87 -12.77 -10.58
C CYS A 100 -3.10 -14.18 -9.99
N GLU A 101 -4.34 -14.46 -9.62
CA GLU A 101 -4.75 -15.78 -9.11
C GLU A 101 -4.91 -16.81 -10.24
N ASP A 102 -5.05 -18.10 -9.91
CA ASP A 102 -5.17 -19.21 -10.88
C ASP A 102 -6.36 -19.05 -11.85
N ASN A 103 -7.41 -18.35 -11.43
CA ASN A 103 -8.61 -18.06 -12.23
C ASN A 103 -8.55 -16.69 -12.93
N GLU A 104 -7.37 -16.09 -13.02
CA GLU A 104 -7.14 -14.81 -13.66
C GLU A 104 -6.05 -14.91 -14.73
N VAL A 105 -6.08 -13.99 -15.70
CA VAL A 105 -5.05 -13.83 -16.71
C VAL A 105 -4.41 -12.47 -16.55
N LEU A 106 -3.09 -12.45 -16.54
CA LEU A 106 -2.28 -11.24 -16.55
C LEU A 106 -2.45 -10.52 -17.90
N LEU A 107 -2.96 -9.29 -17.84
CA LEU A 107 -3.13 -8.42 -19.00
C LEU A 107 -1.93 -7.50 -19.19
N ARG A 108 -1.39 -6.99 -18.09
CA ARG A 108 -0.23 -6.10 -18.08
C ARG A 108 0.67 -6.47 -16.92
N GLU A 109 1.95 -6.66 -17.24
CA GLU A 109 3.00 -6.88 -16.27
C GLU A 109 3.15 -5.67 -15.33
N CYS A 110 3.56 -5.94 -14.10
CA CYS A 110 3.94 -4.88 -13.18
C CYS A 110 5.22 -4.18 -13.64
N THR A 111 5.31 -2.88 -13.38
CA THR A 111 6.51 -2.06 -13.64
C THR A 111 6.75 -1.17 -12.42
N ALA A 112 7.93 -0.55 -12.31
CA ALA A 112 8.21 0.39 -11.21
C ALA A 112 7.17 1.53 -11.09
N THR A 113 6.48 1.87 -12.20
CA THR A 113 5.52 3.00 -12.24
C THR A 113 4.05 2.60 -12.22
N ALA A 114 3.73 1.31 -12.36
CA ALA A 114 2.35 0.86 -12.51
C ALA A 114 2.17 -0.59 -12.09
N ASP A 115 1.06 -0.86 -11.41
CA ASP A 115 0.70 -2.20 -10.98
C ASP A 115 0.40 -3.15 -12.16
N ALA A 116 0.48 -4.44 -11.87
CA ALA A 116 -0.03 -5.50 -12.73
C ALA A 116 -1.56 -5.40 -12.87
N GLU A 117 -2.06 -5.70 -14.07
CA GLU A 117 -3.49 -5.77 -14.33
C GLU A 117 -3.92 -7.21 -14.59
N CYS A 118 -4.81 -7.74 -13.75
CA CYS A 118 -5.36 -9.08 -13.85
C CYS A 118 -6.80 -9.04 -14.36
N ARG A 119 -7.22 -10.10 -15.07
CA ARG A 119 -8.60 -10.29 -15.54
C ARG A 119 -9.11 -11.67 -15.19
N ALA A 120 -10.21 -11.72 -14.46
CA ALA A 120 -10.91 -12.96 -14.18
C ALA A 120 -11.34 -13.71 -15.45
N LEU A 121 -11.03 -15.00 -15.48
CA LEU A 121 -11.58 -15.95 -16.44
C LEU A 121 -13.03 -16.24 -16.06
N HIS A 122 -13.97 -15.60 -16.75
CA HIS A 122 -15.37 -15.96 -16.58
C HIS A 122 -15.62 -17.39 -17.07
N PRO A 123 -16.36 -18.23 -16.32
CA PRO A 123 -16.70 -19.60 -16.71
C PRO A 123 -17.66 -19.70 -17.92
N ARG A 124 -17.97 -18.57 -18.58
CA ARG A 124 -18.86 -18.51 -19.75
C ARG A 124 -18.21 -19.06 -21.04
N TRP A 125 -16.94 -19.44 -21.01
CA TRP A 125 -16.21 -19.97 -22.19
C TRP A 125 -15.68 -21.40 -22.05
N THR A 126 -16.01 -22.12 -20.98
CA THR A 126 -15.58 -23.52 -20.76
C THR A 126 -16.71 -24.54 -20.82
N THR A 127 -17.92 -24.16 -21.22
CA THR A 127 -18.95 -25.15 -21.58
C THR A 127 -19.09 -25.21 -23.10
N PRO A 128 -18.54 -26.23 -23.78
CA PRO A 128 -19.09 -26.64 -25.06
C PRO A 128 -20.57 -26.92 -24.82
N ALA A 129 -21.46 -26.10 -25.38
CA ALA A 129 -22.85 -26.49 -25.46
C ALA A 129 -22.90 -27.86 -26.15
N PRO A 130 -23.56 -28.89 -25.59
CA PRO A 130 -23.76 -30.12 -26.32
C PRO A 130 -24.53 -29.75 -27.59
N PHE A 131 -23.89 -29.97 -28.74
CA PHE A 131 -24.55 -29.89 -30.04
C PHE A 131 -25.67 -30.93 -30.02
N LEU A 132 -26.90 -30.46 -29.82
CA LEU A 132 -28.08 -31.23 -30.15
C LEU A 132 -28.15 -31.28 -31.68
N GLU A 133 -27.85 -32.44 -32.23
CA GLU A 133 -28.17 -32.80 -33.61
C GLU A 133 -29.65 -32.56 -33.90
N GLY A 134 -29.92 -32.01 -35.08
CA GLY A 134 -31.23 -32.08 -35.73
C GLY A 134 -31.81 -30.72 -36.08
N SER A 135 -31.56 -30.27 -37.31
CA SER A 135 -32.62 -30.14 -38.32
C SER A 135 -32.05 -29.65 -39.65
N GLU A 136 -32.48 -30.33 -40.72
CA GLU A 136 -32.13 -30.13 -42.13
C GLU A 136 -32.14 -28.68 -42.68
N SER A 137 -31.16 -28.40 -43.55
CA SER A 137 -31.13 -27.68 -44.87
C SER A 137 -32.19 -26.61 -45.26
N PRO A 138 -31.91 -25.64 -46.19
CA PRO A 138 -31.02 -25.79 -47.35
C PRO A 138 -30.06 -24.63 -47.71
N GLU A 139 -29.16 -25.01 -48.63
CA GLU A 139 -28.07 -24.30 -49.29
C GLU A 139 -28.38 -22.88 -49.83
N VAL A 140 -27.37 -22.00 -49.81
CA VAL A 140 -27.09 -21.09 -50.93
C VAL A 140 -25.58 -21.08 -51.18
N ALA A 141 -25.24 -21.53 -52.39
CA ALA A 141 -23.91 -21.54 -52.96
C ALA A 141 -23.43 -20.13 -53.31
N THR A 142 -22.15 -19.82 -53.05
CA THR A 142 -21.35 -19.03 -54.00
C THR A 142 -19.87 -19.42 -53.90
N ARG A 143 -19.28 -19.63 -55.08
CA ARG A 143 -17.96 -20.20 -55.37
C ARG A 143 -16.79 -19.22 -55.15
N GLU A 144 -15.70 -19.77 -54.58
CA GLU A 144 -14.27 -19.68 -55.00
C GLU A 144 -13.46 -18.37 -54.94
N PRO A 145 -12.08 -18.40 -54.99
CA PRO A 145 -11.14 -19.53 -54.78
C PRO A 145 -9.87 -19.24 -53.91
N LEU A 146 -9.32 -20.34 -53.37
CA LEU A 146 -7.92 -20.85 -53.35
C LEU A 146 -6.67 -19.90 -53.37
N SER A 147 -5.78 -20.12 -52.38
CA SER A 147 -4.30 -20.27 -52.52
C SER A 147 -3.74 -20.85 -51.19
N THR A 148 -3.40 -22.15 -51.05
CA THR A 148 -2.08 -22.83 -51.27
C THR A 148 -0.89 -22.03 -50.71
N GLU A 149 0.04 -22.52 -49.87
CA GLU A 149 0.78 -23.80 -49.68
C GLU A 149 1.18 -23.96 -48.18
N GLY A 150 1.27 -25.14 -47.55
CA GLY A 150 2.40 -26.11 -47.60
C GLY A 150 3.68 -25.52 -46.96
N VAL A 151 4.26 -26.00 -45.86
CA VAL A 151 5.03 -27.26 -45.70
C VAL A 151 5.31 -27.54 -44.19
N ALA A 152 5.55 -28.83 -43.90
CA ALA A 152 5.66 -29.50 -42.60
C ALA A 152 7.04 -29.51 -41.91
N SER A 153 7.01 -29.94 -40.64
CA SER A 153 8.05 -30.66 -39.84
C SER A 153 9.30 -29.85 -39.40
N THR A 154 9.94 -30.06 -38.25
CA THR A 154 10.28 -31.28 -37.48
C THR A 154 10.52 -30.99 -35.98
N ALA A 155 10.41 -32.03 -35.16
CA ALA A 155 10.73 -32.10 -33.73
C ALA A 155 12.22 -31.87 -33.37
N GLY A 156 12.46 -31.52 -32.10
CA GLY A 156 13.78 -31.52 -31.46
C GLY A 156 13.67 -31.35 -29.95
N ASP A 157 13.58 -32.47 -29.23
CA ASP A 157 13.77 -32.60 -27.78
C ASP A 157 15.15 -32.06 -27.34
N VAL A 158 15.20 -31.29 -26.25
CA VAL A 158 16.31 -31.35 -25.28
C VAL A 158 15.75 -31.16 -23.88
N ALA A 159 15.78 -32.24 -23.10
CA ALA A 159 15.61 -32.23 -21.66
C ALA A 159 16.92 -31.78 -20.97
N THR A 160 16.83 -30.84 -20.04
CA THR A 160 17.86 -30.60 -19.03
C THR A 160 17.22 -30.59 -17.64
N THR A 161 17.59 -31.60 -16.87
CA THR A 161 17.23 -31.81 -15.47
C THR A 161 17.89 -30.78 -14.56
N VAL A 162 17.10 -30.06 -13.76
CA VAL A 162 17.61 -29.36 -12.57
C VAL A 162 16.89 -29.92 -11.35
N MET A 163 17.67 -30.54 -10.46
CA MET A 163 17.25 -30.93 -9.12
C MET A 163 17.08 -29.68 -8.27
N GLY A 164 15.84 -29.37 -7.86
CA GLY A 164 15.51 -28.33 -6.89
C GLY A 164 14.53 -28.89 -5.88
N SER A 165 15.00 -29.11 -4.65
CA SER A 165 14.22 -29.55 -3.51
C SER A 165 13.17 -28.50 -3.12
N SER A 166 11.89 -28.77 -3.38
CA SER A 166 10.76 -27.94 -2.94
C SER A 166 10.27 -28.43 -1.57
N GLN A 167 10.55 -27.66 -0.51
CA GLN A 167 9.77 -27.69 0.71
C GLN A 167 8.50 -26.84 0.51
N PRO A 168 7.32 -27.31 0.93
CA PRO A 168 6.12 -26.48 0.92
C PRO A 168 6.20 -25.50 2.10
N VAL A 169 6.36 -24.21 1.80
CA VAL A 169 6.05 -23.14 2.77
C VAL A 169 4.54 -23.12 2.92
N VAL A 170 4.04 -23.73 4.00
CA VAL A 170 2.66 -23.57 4.44
C VAL A 170 2.54 -22.18 5.07
N THR A 171 2.14 -21.19 4.28
CA THR A 171 1.55 -19.96 4.82
C THR A 171 0.19 -20.32 5.41
N HIS A 172 0.17 -20.67 6.70
CA HIS A 172 -1.07 -20.80 7.45
C HIS A 172 -1.76 -19.42 7.48
N GLY A 173 -2.89 -19.33 6.78
CA GLY A 173 -3.73 -18.14 6.70
C GLY A 173 -4.12 -17.61 8.08
N GLY A 174 -3.76 -16.35 8.34
CA GLY A 174 -4.02 -15.64 9.58
C GLY A 174 -5.42 -15.06 9.69
N SER A 175 -6.48 -15.80 9.36
CA SER A 175 -7.88 -15.35 9.48
C SER A 175 -8.75 -16.20 10.40
N ASP A 176 -8.28 -17.37 10.85
CA ASP A 176 -9.11 -18.31 11.63
C ASP A 176 -9.25 -17.94 13.12
N ASN A 177 -8.44 -16.99 13.61
CA ASN A 177 -8.41 -16.59 15.01
C ASN A 177 -8.86 -15.14 15.26
N LEU A 178 -9.22 -14.40 14.22
CA LEU A 178 -9.58 -12.99 14.36
C LEU A 178 -10.94 -12.81 15.05
N ILE A 179 -11.91 -13.65 14.69
CA ILE A 179 -13.27 -13.65 15.24
C ILE A 179 -13.29 -14.00 16.74
N PRO A 180 -12.65 -15.10 17.22
CA PRO A 180 -12.65 -15.43 18.65
C PRO A 180 -11.87 -14.43 19.51
N VAL A 181 -10.82 -13.80 18.98
CA VAL A 181 -10.09 -12.73 19.70
C VAL A 181 -10.97 -11.49 19.85
N TYR A 182 -11.69 -11.09 18.80
CA TYR A 182 -12.60 -9.95 18.85
C TYR A 182 -13.73 -10.15 19.86
N CYS A 183 -14.35 -11.34 19.89
CA CYS A 183 -15.38 -11.68 20.87
C CYS A 183 -14.86 -11.61 22.32
N SER A 184 -13.62 -12.03 22.55
CA SER A 184 -12.99 -11.99 23.88
C SER A 184 -12.74 -10.56 24.36
N ILE A 185 -12.29 -9.68 23.46
CA ILE A 185 -12.05 -8.26 23.76
C ILE A 185 -13.39 -7.55 24.06
N LEU A 186 -14.42 -7.79 23.24
CA LEU A 186 -15.74 -7.20 23.48
C LEU A 186 -16.34 -7.63 24.82
N ALA A 187 -16.21 -8.90 25.19
CA ALA A 187 -16.67 -9.39 26.49
C ALA A 187 -15.95 -8.68 27.65
N ALA A 188 -14.63 -8.50 27.55
CA ALA A 188 -13.85 -7.80 28.58
C ALA A 188 -14.27 -6.33 28.73
N VAL A 189 -14.53 -5.63 27.62
CA VAL A 189 -14.99 -4.23 27.62
C VAL A 189 -16.37 -4.11 28.28
N VAL A 190 -17.30 -5.01 27.97
CA VAL A 190 -18.63 -5.02 28.57
C VAL A 190 -18.56 -5.27 30.07
N VAL A 191 -17.78 -6.25 30.53
CA VAL A 191 -17.58 -6.52 31.96
C VAL A 191 -16.96 -5.33 32.67
N GLY A 192 -15.95 -4.68 32.06
CA GLY A 192 -15.32 -3.48 32.59
C GLY A 192 -16.30 -2.30 32.75
N LEU A 193 -17.16 -2.07 31.76
CA LEU A 193 -18.20 -1.03 31.82
C LEU A 193 -19.24 -1.31 32.91
N VAL A 194 -19.69 -2.55 33.04
CA VAL A 194 -20.64 -2.95 34.09
C VAL A 194 -20.02 -2.76 35.47
N ALA A 195 -18.76 -3.17 35.67
CA ALA A 195 -18.03 -2.95 36.91
C ALA A 195 -17.88 -1.45 37.21
N TYR A 196 -17.49 -0.64 36.21
CA TYR A 196 -17.38 0.81 36.37
C TYR A 196 -18.70 1.46 36.82
N ILE A 197 -19.83 1.07 36.23
CA ILE A 197 -21.14 1.58 36.61
C ILE A 197 -21.52 1.14 38.03
N ALA A 198 -21.16 -0.09 38.43
CA ALA A 198 -21.44 -0.61 39.76
C ALA A 198 -20.61 0.06 40.86
N PHE A 199 -19.33 0.36 40.59
CA PHE A 199 -18.42 0.98 41.56
C PHE A 199 -18.47 2.51 41.57
N LYS A 200 -19.01 3.14 40.52
CA LYS A 200 -19.22 4.60 40.46
C LYS A 200 -20.60 5.03 40.98
N ARG A 201 -21.27 4.18 41.77
CA ARG A 201 -22.46 4.53 42.56
C ARG A 201 -22.11 4.69 44.03
#